data_AF-A0A662TDQ0-F1
#
_entry.id   AF-A0A662TDQ0-F1
#
_cell.length_a   1.000
_cell.length_b   1.000
_cell.length_c   1.000
_cell.angle_alpha   90.00
_cell.angle_beta   90.00
_cell.angle_gamma   90.00
#
_symmetry.space_group_name_H-M   'P 1'
#
loop_
_entity.id
_entity.type
_entity.pdbx_description
1 polymer ?
#
loop_
_entity_poly.entity_id
_entity_poly.type
_entity_poly.pdbx_seq_one_letter_code
_entity_poly.pdbx_strand_id
1 'polypeptide(L)'
;SMLSLSQSGNALKESLVEIIESSFEDYTDWSKLYPLSWTYALCRSLYLREKVLYTNLKRIVLDLIENRRSYNIAIYDHEGVVGILFSLYHIADKEKRTNIDYNVILEDVKRLHWHEFDGEVMMFSYMLATKINAGSYISELEENINNYLDKWFRKFDYEAQRNIVYTLFGLAYLPDKNLVSLVSKYKLYLSSSSLFKSIINSYDVELIALTLYIFGRLAYYRKLRKELKNRVSRRAVETIRYKLIPELGNILNKRILELNLLSDPKSIPPDLIAKIELARVESGLDKPFILSKHEWWIYQQVLKMISRGYFKAHRYHLISTLLIDFFSPIAIILFHNKYPQYFHIILPIVLNIIYGVNASLVRHGVIKKESLLGVLRDVASAVSKIHKRGC
;
A
#
# COMPACT_ATOMS: atom_id res chain seq x y z
N SER A 1 -15.38 -1.92 -31.63
CA SER A 1 -15.77 -2.16 -30.22
C SER A 1 -14.68 -2.82 -29.35
N MET A 2 -13.46 -3.11 -29.84
CA MET A 2 -12.28 -3.39 -28.97
C MET A 2 -11.38 -2.14 -28.77
N LEU A 3 -11.33 -1.26 -29.78
CA LEU A 3 -10.55 -0.02 -29.75
C LEU A 3 -11.03 0.98 -28.67
N SER A 4 -12.32 1.00 -28.33
CA SER A 4 -12.87 1.86 -27.28
C SER A 4 -12.50 1.40 -25.87
N LEU A 5 -12.37 0.08 -25.65
CA LEU A 5 -11.95 -0.51 -24.36
C LEU A 5 -10.46 -0.23 -24.09
N SER A 6 -9.60 -0.38 -25.11
CA SER A 6 -8.17 -0.06 -24.96
C SER A 6 -7.94 1.44 -24.76
N GLN A 7 -8.71 2.30 -25.44
CA GLN A 7 -8.66 3.76 -25.25
C GLN A 7 -9.14 4.16 -23.84
N SER A 8 -10.24 3.58 -23.35
CA SER A 8 -10.71 3.81 -21.97
C SER A 8 -9.70 3.35 -20.91
N GLY A 9 -9.02 2.23 -21.14
CA GLY A 9 -8.00 1.72 -20.24
C GLY A 9 -6.74 2.60 -20.21
N ASN A 10 -6.42 3.31 -21.29
CA ASN A 10 -5.29 4.25 -21.31
C ASN A 10 -5.67 5.57 -20.63
N ALA A 11 -6.87 6.11 -20.88
CA ALA A 11 -7.35 7.33 -20.23
C ALA A 11 -7.48 7.19 -18.70
N LEU A 12 -7.97 6.04 -18.20
CA LEU A 12 -7.99 5.74 -16.76
C LEU A 12 -6.58 5.72 -16.16
N LYS A 13 -5.60 5.16 -16.87
CA LYS A 13 -4.21 5.12 -16.42
C LYS A 13 -3.57 6.50 -16.40
N GLU A 14 -3.86 7.35 -17.38
CA GLU A 14 -3.39 8.74 -17.41
C GLU A 14 -3.99 9.53 -16.24
N SER A 15 -5.31 9.43 -16.03
CA SER A 15 -6.01 10.03 -14.88
C SER A 15 -5.44 9.55 -13.55
N LEU A 16 -5.10 8.26 -13.46
CA LEU A 16 -4.49 7.67 -12.29
C LEU A 16 -3.08 8.25 -12.03
N VAL A 17 -2.27 8.43 -13.07
CA VAL A 17 -0.94 9.04 -12.95
C VAL A 17 -1.09 10.46 -12.42
N GLU A 18 -2.01 11.26 -12.97
CA GLU A 18 -2.29 12.62 -12.48
C GLU A 18 -2.75 12.64 -11.02
N ILE A 19 -3.62 11.72 -10.60
CA ILE A 19 -4.07 11.63 -9.20
C ILE A 19 -2.92 11.23 -8.28
N ILE A 20 -2.11 10.25 -8.70
CA ILE A 20 -0.96 9.80 -7.94
C ILE A 20 0.05 10.94 -7.80
N GLU A 21 0.35 11.66 -8.89
CA GLU A 21 1.27 12.79 -8.91
C GLU A 21 0.78 13.95 -8.05
N SER A 22 -0.47 14.39 -8.25
CA SER A 22 -1.08 15.44 -7.43
C SER A 22 -1.10 15.05 -5.96
N SER A 23 -1.41 13.80 -5.61
CA SER A 23 -1.42 13.32 -4.21
C SER A 23 -0.06 13.43 -3.50
N PHE A 24 1.06 13.60 -4.22
CA PHE A 24 2.37 13.88 -3.64
C PHE A 24 2.68 15.36 -3.44
N GLU A 25 1.84 16.27 -3.92
CA GLU A 25 1.95 17.70 -3.64
C GLU A 25 1.63 18.00 -2.16
N ASP A 26 2.22 19.07 -1.63
CA ASP A 26 2.05 19.45 -0.23
C ASP A 26 0.63 20.00 0.02
N TYR A 27 -0.25 19.17 0.57
CA TYR A 27 -1.58 19.58 1.03
C TYR A 27 -1.58 19.87 2.52
N THR A 28 -2.29 20.95 2.88
CA THR A 28 -2.59 21.36 4.27
C THR A 28 -4.09 21.29 4.59
N ASP A 29 -4.93 20.98 3.60
CA ASP A 29 -6.39 20.94 3.74
C ASP A 29 -6.89 19.56 4.14
N TRP A 30 -7.68 19.50 5.21
CA TRP A 30 -8.27 18.27 5.72
C TRP A 30 -9.34 17.69 4.80
N SER A 31 -9.97 18.49 3.93
CA SER A 31 -10.94 18.01 2.94
C SER A 31 -10.35 16.94 2.01
N LYS A 32 -9.02 16.92 1.87
CA LYS A 32 -8.28 15.94 1.07
C LYS A 32 -8.04 14.61 1.78
N LEU A 33 -8.34 14.48 3.08
CA LEU A 33 -8.07 13.24 3.83
C LEU A 33 -8.80 12.03 3.25
N TYR A 34 -10.06 12.21 2.82
CA TYR A 34 -10.85 11.13 2.23
C TYR A 34 -10.21 10.59 0.92
N PRO A 35 -10.03 11.40 -0.13
CA PRO A 35 -9.38 10.93 -1.35
C PRO A 35 -7.93 10.49 -1.13
N LEU A 36 -7.16 11.19 -0.30
CA LEU A 36 -5.77 10.82 -0.01
C LEU A 36 -5.66 9.45 0.68
N SER A 37 -6.61 9.09 1.54
CA SER A 37 -6.64 7.78 2.19
C SER A 37 -6.87 6.65 1.20
N TRP A 38 -7.79 6.85 0.25
CA TRP A 38 -8.03 5.89 -0.84
C TRP A 38 -6.83 5.78 -1.78
N THR A 39 -6.21 6.90 -2.16
CA THR A 39 -4.97 6.90 -2.95
C THR A 39 -3.84 6.19 -2.21
N TYR A 40 -3.71 6.42 -0.90
CA TYR A 40 -2.73 5.70 -0.07
C TYR A 40 -2.99 4.19 -0.06
N ALA A 41 -4.24 3.76 0.07
CA ALA A 41 -4.61 2.34 0.02
C ALA A 41 -4.23 1.71 -1.34
N LEU A 42 -4.48 2.41 -2.45
CA LEU A 42 -4.05 2.00 -3.79
C LEU A 42 -2.53 1.91 -3.91
N CYS A 43 -1.81 2.98 -3.53
CA CYS A 43 -0.35 3.02 -3.59
C CYS A 43 0.30 1.93 -2.73
N ARG A 44 -0.31 1.56 -1.59
CA ARG A 44 0.12 0.43 -0.77
C ARG A 44 -0.05 -0.91 -1.50
N SER A 45 -1.17 -1.12 -2.22
CA SER A 45 -1.37 -2.31 -3.04
C SER A 45 -0.42 -2.38 -4.23
N LEU A 46 -0.04 -1.22 -4.80
CA LEU A 46 0.91 -1.08 -5.90
C LEU A 46 2.39 -1.04 -5.46
N TYR A 47 2.68 -0.89 -4.16
CA TYR A 47 4.02 -0.65 -3.61
C TYR A 47 4.72 0.60 -4.18
N LEU A 48 3.94 1.67 -4.44
CA LEU A 48 4.44 2.92 -5.01
C LEU A 48 4.53 4.01 -3.94
N ARG A 49 5.72 4.60 -3.75
CA ARG A 49 6.00 5.84 -2.97
C ARG A 49 5.22 5.98 -1.64
N GLU A 50 4.93 4.86 -0.97
CA GLU A 50 4.10 4.78 0.24
C GLU A 50 4.54 5.76 1.35
N LYS A 51 5.85 5.97 1.50
CA LYS A 51 6.41 6.81 2.56
C LYS A 51 6.00 8.28 2.46
N VAL A 52 5.91 8.83 1.25
CA VAL A 52 5.56 10.25 1.06
C VAL A 52 4.09 10.47 1.39
N LEU A 53 3.20 9.69 0.80
CA LEU A 53 1.76 9.74 1.09
C LEU A 53 1.46 9.48 2.57
N TYR A 54 2.16 8.51 3.18
CA TYR A 54 2.05 8.28 4.61
C TYR A 54 2.39 9.52 5.43
N THR A 55 3.45 10.24 5.07
CA THR A 55 3.88 11.46 5.77
C THR A 55 2.84 12.57 5.62
N ASN A 56 2.32 12.77 4.42
CA ASN A 56 1.29 13.78 4.14
C ASN A 56 0.00 13.48 4.90
N LEU A 57 -0.49 12.24 4.79
CA LEU A 57 -1.69 11.78 5.47
C LEU A 57 -1.55 11.89 7.00
N LYS A 58 -0.39 11.53 7.55
CA LYS A 58 -0.08 11.72 8.97
C LYS A 58 -0.11 13.18 9.38
N ARG A 59 0.58 14.06 8.63
CA ARG A 59 0.63 15.49 8.94
C ARG A 59 -0.78 16.10 8.96
N ILE A 60 -1.54 15.91 7.89
CA ILE A 60 -2.87 16.53 7.74
C ILE A 60 -3.83 16.07 8.85
N VAL A 61 -3.86 14.76 9.17
CA VAL A 61 -4.79 14.28 10.21
C VAL A 61 -4.38 14.75 11.61
N LEU A 62 -3.09 14.89 11.90
CA LEU A 62 -2.64 15.41 13.19
C LEU A 62 -2.93 16.90 13.33
N ASP A 63 -2.61 17.68 12.30
CA ASP A 63 -2.93 19.12 12.25
C ASP A 63 -4.44 19.35 12.40
N LEU A 64 -5.26 18.47 11.79
CA LEU A 64 -6.72 18.51 11.94
C LEU A 64 -7.16 18.24 13.38
N ILE A 65 -6.66 17.18 14.02
CA ILE A 65 -7.03 16.81 15.39
C ILE A 65 -6.64 17.90 16.40
N GLU A 66 -5.51 18.57 16.18
CA GLU A 66 -5.08 19.71 17.00
C GLU A 66 -5.97 20.94 16.80
N ASN A 67 -6.46 21.16 15.58
CA ASN A 67 -7.41 22.23 15.27
C ASN A 67 -8.86 21.84 15.58
N ARG A 68 -9.26 22.03 16.83
CA ARG A 68 -10.62 21.72 17.34
C ARG A 68 -11.76 22.26 16.46
N ARG A 69 -11.64 23.46 15.88
CA ARG A 69 -12.70 24.04 15.04
C ARG A 69 -12.87 23.24 13.74
N SER A 70 -11.77 22.99 13.03
CA SER A 70 -11.80 22.23 11.79
C SER A 70 -12.16 20.76 12.04
N TYR A 71 -11.66 20.17 13.13
CA TYR A 71 -12.01 18.81 13.54
C TYR A 71 -13.51 18.66 13.77
N ASN A 72 -14.12 19.58 14.53
CA ASN A 72 -15.56 19.55 14.79
C ASN A 72 -16.36 19.68 13.49
N ILE A 73 -15.89 20.41 12.48
CA ILE A 73 -16.58 20.45 11.19
C ILE A 73 -16.42 19.11 10.46
N ALA A 74 -15.18 18.61 10.38
CA ALA A 74 -14.85 17.40 9.66
C ALA A 74 -15.55 16.15 10.23
N ILE A 75 -15.78 16.07 11.55
CA ILE A 75 -16.41 14.89 12.14
C ILE A 75 -17.92 14.79 11.87
N TYR A 76 -18.61 15.91 11.59
CA TYR A 76 -20.02 15.90 11.19
C TYR A 76 -20.21 15.74 9.68
N ASP A 77 -19.15 15.95 8.90
CA ASP A 77 -19.13 15.70 7.46
C ASP A 77 -18.84 14.22 7.17
N HIS A 78 -19.55 13.61 6.21
CA HIS A 78 -19.42 12.18 5.91
C HIS A 78 -18.03 11.82 5.38
N GLU A 79 -17.56 12.51 4.36
CA GLU A 79 -16.21 12.28 3.81
C GLU A 79 -15.14 12.69 4.83
N GLY A 80 -15.37 13.77 5.58
CA GLY A 80 -14.51 14.21 6.67
C GLY A 80 -14.28 13.12 7.73
N VAL A 81 -15.36 12.54 8.29
CA VAL A 81 -15.24 11.51 9.33
C VAL A 81 -14.63 10.22 8.79
N VAL A 82 -14.99 9.79 7.58
CA VAL A 82 -14.39 8.60 6.96
C VAL A 82 -12.91 8.85 6.65
N GLY A 83 -12.55 10.04 6.16
CA GLY A 83 -11.18 10.46 5.90
C GLY A 83 -10.32 10.42 7.17
N ILE A 84 -10.85 10.91 8.30
CA ILE A 84 -10.19 10.81 9.62
C ILE A 84 -9.99 9.34 10.00
N LEU A 85 -11.06 8.54 10.01
CA LEU A 85 -11.01 7.14 10.44
C LEU A 85 -10.05 6.31 9.59
N PHE A 86 -10.10 6.47 8.26
CA PHE A 86 -9.27 5.69 7.35
C PHE A 86 -7.79 6.08 7.46
N SER A 87 -7.53 7.39 7.58
CA SER A 87 -6.18 7.91 7.78
C SER A 87 -5.56 7.35 9.07
N LEU A 88 -6.30 7.44 10.18
CA LEU A 88 -5.85 6.94 11.48
C LEU A 88 -5.63 5.42 11.46
N TYR A 89 -6.49 4.67 10.78
CA TYR A 89 -6.30 3.23 10.59
C TYR A 89 -4.97 2.91 9.88
N HIS A 90 -4.58 3.72 8.90
CA HIS A 90 -3.29 3.58 8.21
C HIS A 90 -2.09 4.01 9.05
N ILE A 91 -2.26 4.98 9.94
CA ILE A 91 -1.20 5.50 10.82
C ILE A 91 -0.93 4.58 12.00
N ALA A 92 -1.98 3.98 12.57
CA ALA A 92 -1.90 3.09 13.73
C ALA A 92 -0.95 1.88 13.51
N ASP A 93 -0.63 1.54 12.26
CA ASP A 93 0.32 0.48 11.90
C ASP A 93 1.79 0.80 12.23
N LYS A 94 2.17 2.08 12.28
CA LYS A 94 3.59 2.49 12.26
C LYS A 94 4.08 3.19 13.51
N GLU A 95 3.21 3.64 14.41
CA GLU A 95 3.64 4.38 15.61
C GLU A 95 2.95 3.91 16.88
N LYS A 96 3.72 3.26 17.76
CA LYS A 96 3.34 3.04 19.18
C LYS A 96 3.47 4.32 20.03
N ARG A 97 3.85 5.46 19.45
CA ARG A 97 4.29 6.69 20.15
C ARG A 97 3.63 7.98 19.68
N THR A 98 2.66 7.93 18.78
CA THR A 98 1.83 9.10 18.48
C THR A 98 0.92 9.38 19.67
N ASN A 99 0.90 10.64 20.13
CA ASN A 99 0.04 11.11 21.23
C ASN A 99 -1.41 11.32 20.75
N ILE A 100 -1.94 10.36 19.99
CA ILE A 100 -3.32 10.38 19.49
C ILE A 100 -4.15 9.58 20.47
N ASP A 101 -5.16 10.23 21.06
CA ASP A 101 -6.16 9.53 21.84
C ASP A 101 -7.25 8.99 20.91
N TYR A 102 -6.99 7.80 20.36
CA TYR A 102 -7.92 7.15 19.44
C TYR A 102 -9.29 6.84 20.08
N ASN A 103 -9.35 6.66 21.41
CA ASN A 103 -10.61 6.37 22.09
C ASN A 103 -11.52 7.59 22.08
N VAL A 104 -10.97 8.80 22.28
CA VAL A 104 -11.73 10.06 22.18
C VAL A 104 -12.35 10.20 20.79
N ILE A 105 -11.58 9.88 19.73
CA ILE A 105 -12.07 9.97 18.35
C ILE A 105 -13.20 8.98 18.09
N LEU A 106 -13.06 7.72 18.54
CA LEU A 106 -14.12 6.72 18.42
C LEU A 106 -15.37 7.12 19.22
N GLU A 107 -15.20 7.75 20.39
CA GLU A 107 -16.31 8.27 21.19
C GLU A 107 -17.01 9.45 20.52
N ASP A 108 -16.25 10.37 19.91
CA ASP A 108 -16.82 11.50 19.18
C ASP A 108 -17.59 11.03 17.93
N VAL A 109 -17.11 10.01 17.22
CA VAL A 109 -17.86 9.36 16.14
C VAL A 109 -19.11 8.66 16.69
N LYS A 110 -19.01 8.01 17.85
CA LYS A 110 -20.14 7.33 18.48
C LYS A 110 -21.31 8.30 18.76
N ARG A 111 -20.99 9.51 19.22
CA ARG A 111 -21.96 10.59 19.50
C ARG A 111 -22.71 11.10 18.28
N LEU A 112 -22.26 10.77 17.06
CA LEU A 112 -22.98 11.14 15.85
C LEU A 112 -24.32 10.41 15.72
N HIS A 113 -24.49 9.25 16.40
CA HIS A 113 -25.64 8.33 16.33
C HIS A 113 -25.96 7.75 14.95
N TRP A 114 -25.65 8.45 13.86
CA TRP A 114 -25.84 7.98 12.49
C TRP A 114 -24.74 7.06 11.98
N HIS A 115 -23.59 7.07 12.66
CA HIS A 115 -22.48 6.18 12.39
C HIS A 115 -22.86 4.68 12.51
N GLU A 116 -23.93 4.34 13.23
CA GLU A 116 -24.38 2.95 13.43
C GLU A 116 -25.18 2.41 12.25
N PHE A 117 -25.70 3.29 11.39
CA PHE A 117 -26.52 2.92 10.23
C PHE A 117 -25.93 3.32 8.88
N ASP A 118 -24.84 4.08 8.86
CA ASP A 118 -24.00 4.26 7.68
C ASP A 118 -22.92 3.17 7.62
N GLY A 119 -23.00 2.32 6.59
CA GLY A 119 -22.14 1.15 6.46
C GLY A 119 -20.66 1.49 6.23
N GLU A 120 -20.34 2.67 5.72
CA GLU A 120 -18.95 3.10 5.53
C GLU A 120 -18.36 3.58 6.85
N VAL A 121 -19.03 4.51 7.55
CA VAL A 121 -18.54 5.04 8.83
C VAL A 121 -18.47 3.93 9.89
N MET A 122 -19.50 3.09 10.00
CA MET A 122 -19.52 1.96 10.92
C MET A 122 -18.32 1.04 10.69
N MET A 123 -18.08 0.68 9.43
CA MET A 123 -17.04 -0.26 9.07
C MET A 123 -15.64 0.34 9.28
N PHE A 124 -15.44 1.62 8.96
CA PHE A 124 -14.14 2.27 9.15
C PHE A 124 -13.83 2.51 10.63
N SER A 125 -14.86 2.74 11.45
CA SER A 125 -14.75 2.74 12.91
C SER A 125 -14.32 1.37 13.42
N TYR A 126 -14.93 0.29 12.93
CA TYR A 126 -14.55 -1.09 13.29
C TYR A 126 -13.12 -1.41 12.85
N MET A 127 -12.71 -0.95 11.67
CA MET A 127 -11.33 -1.07 11.18
C MET A 127 -10.33 -0.43 12.13
N LEU A 128 -10.56 0.83 12.51
CA LEU A 128 -9.70 1.55 13.44
C LEU A 128 -9.70 0.88 14.82
N ALA A 129 -10.85 0.56 15.39
CA ALA A 129 -10.99 -0.09 16.68
C ALA A 129 -10.24 -1.44 16.73
N THR A 130 -10.40 -2.27 15.70
CA THR A 130 -9.66 -3.53 15.53
C THR A 130 -8.15 -3.29 15.48
N LYS A 131 -7.73 -2.23 14.78
CA LYS A 131 -6.32 -1.90 14.62
C LYS A 131 -5.63 -1.52 15.92
N ILE A 132 -6.32 -0.77 16.77
CA ILE A 132 -5.81 -0.32 18.07
C ILE A 132 -6.15 -1.27 19.23
N ASN A 133 -6.83 -2.38 18.97
CA ASN A 133 -7.34 -3.35 19.95
C ASN A 133 -8.30 -2.74 20.99
N ALA A 134 -9.21 -1.86 20.58
CA ALA A 134 -10.23 -1.27 21.44
C ALA A 134 -11.41 -2.24 21.65
N GLY A 135 -11.22 -3.25 22.50
CA GLY A 135 -12.11 -4.41 22.66
C GLY A 135 -13.60 -4.09 22.85
N SER A 136 -13.94 -3.09 23.68
CA SER A 136 -15.34 -2.70 23.90
C SER A 136 -16.02 -2.19 22.63
N TYR A 137 -15.35 -1.29 21.90
CA TYR A 137 -15.85 -0.75 20.63
C TYR A 137 -15.94 -1.84 19.55
N ILE A 138 -14.99 -2.78 19.52
CA ILE A 138 -15.02 -3.91 18.57
C ILE A 138 -16.30 -4.74 18.79
N SER A 139 -16.57 -5.17 20.03
CA SER A 139 -17.73 -6.02 20.32
C SER A 139 -19.06 -5.31 20.02
N GLU A 140 -19.19 -4.03 20.39
CA GLU A 140 -20.37 -3.22 20.09
C GLU A 140 -20.60 -3.07 18.57
N LEU A 141 -19.54 -2.75 17.82
CA LEU A 141 -19.64 -2.60 16.37
C LEU A 141 -19.91 -3.94 15.66
N GLU A 142 -19.36 -5.06 16.13
CA GLU A 142 -19.71 -6.39 15.59
C GLU A 142 -21.18 -6.72 15.77
N GLU A 143 -21.76 -6.40 16.93
CA GLU A 143 -23.18 -6.59 17.20
C GLU A 143 -24.04 -5.73 16.24
N ASN A 144 -23.70 -4.45 16.11
CA ASN A 144 -24.39 -3.52 15.20
C ASN A 144 -24.31 -3.98 13.75
N ILE A 145 -23.12 -4.35 13.26
CA ILE A 145 -22.90 -4.88 11.91
C ILE A 145 -23.83 -6.07 11.64
N ASN A 146 -23.89 -7.04 12.55
CA ASN A 146 -24.73 -8.23 12.39
C ASN A 146 -26.23 -7.87 12.40
N ASN A 147 -26.65 -6.97 13.29
CA ASN A 147 -28.05 -6.53 13.40
C ASN A 147 -28.54 -5.77 12.16
N TYR A 148 -27.72 -4.89 11.59
CA TYR A 148 -28.10 -4.08 10.44
C TYR A 148 -27.97 -4.82 9.11
N LEU A 149 -26.98 -5.70 8.93
CA LEU A 149 -26.84 -6.48 7.71
C LEU A 149 -28.10 -7.29 7.40
N ASP A 150 -28.67 -7.98 8.39
CA ASP A 150 -29.90 -8.76 8.19
C ASP A 150 -31.09 -7.89 7.79
N LYS A 151 -31.17 -6.66 8.31
CA LYS A 151 -32.21 -5.69 7.92
C LYS A 151 -31.99 -5.18 6.49
N TRP A 152 -30.76 -4.83 6.12
CA TRP A 152 -30.42 -4.36 4.78
C TRP A 152 -30.65 -5.43 3.72
N PHE A 153 -30.29 -6.70 4.00
CA PHE A 153 -30.55 -7.80 3.07
C PHE A 153 -32.05 -8.11 2.90
N ARG A 154 -32.91 -7.72 3.86
CA ARG A 154 -34.38 -7.84 3.75
C ARG A 154 -35.03 -6.70 2.96
N LYS A 155 -34.61 -5.44 3.18
CA LYS A 155 -35.17 -4.26 2.49
C LYS A 155 -34.65 -4.14 1.06
N PHE A 156 -33.33 -4.32 0.90
CA PHE A 156 -32.61 -4.39 -0.36
C PHE A 156 -32.77 -3.20 -1.33
N ASP A 157 -33.03 -2.01 -0.80
CA ASP A 157 -33.00 -0.76 -1.58
C ASP A 157 -31.56 -0.27 -1.86
N TYR A 158 -31.43 0.84 -2.58
CA TYR A 158 -30.12 1.39 -2.98
C TYR A 158 -29.22 1.69 -1.77
N GLU A 159 -29.72 2.37 -0.74
CA GLU A 159 -28.94 2.67 0.48
C GLU A 159 -28.54 1.39 1.23
N ALA A 160 -29.44 0.41 1.34
CA ALA A 160 -29.11 -0.88 1.91
C ALA A 160 -27.99 -1.59 1.12
N GLN A 161 -28.01 -1.51 -0.21
CA GLN A 161 -26.96 -2.07 -1.05
C GLN A 161 -25.62 -1.38 -0.82
N ARG A 162 -25.60 -0.05 -0.78
CA ARG A 162 -24.40 0.74 -0.47
C ARG A 162 -23.80 0.33 0.88
N ASN A 163 -24.63 0.29 1.92
CA ASN A 163 -24.19 -0.09 3.26
C ASN A 163 -23.67 -1.52 3.35
N ILE A 164 -24.32 -2.48 2.68
CA ILE A 164 -23.84 -3.87 2.58
C ILE A 164 -22.46 -3.90 1.92
N VAL A 165 -22.29 -3.20 0.79
CA VAL A 165 -21.03 -3.23 0.03
C VAL A 165 -19.88 -2.65 0.83
N TYR A 166 -20.04 -1.50 1.50
CA TYR A 166 -18.96 -0.96 2.35
C TYR A 166 -18.64 -1.85 3.53
N THR A 167 -19.65 -2.46 4.16
CA THR A 167 -19.44 -3.41 5.26
C THR A 167 -18.60 -4.61 4.79
N LEU A 168 -18.96 -5.20 3.65
CA LEU A 168 -18.19 -6.30 3.06
C LEU A 168 -16.79 -5.86 2.64
N PHE A 169 -16.64 -4.64 2.12
CA PHE A 169 -15.37 -4.07 1.71
C PHE A 169 -14.41 -3.97 2.91
N GLY A 170 -14.83 -3.36 4.02
CA GLY A 170 -13.93 -3.19 5.14
C GLY A 170 -13.55 -4.52 5.80
N LEU A 171 -14.47 -5.50 5.86
CA LEU A 171 -14.13 -6.86 6.30
C LEU A 171 -13.10 -7.53 5.36
N ALA A 172 -13.19 -7.27 4.04
CA ALA A 172 -12.21 -7.74 3.05
C ALA A 172 -10.85 -7.01 3.16
N TYR A 173 -10.89 -5.73 3.55
CA TYR A 173 -9.72 -4.90 3.79
C TYR A 173 -8.95 -5.33 5.05
N LEU A 174 -9.66 -5.69 6.14
CA LEU A 174 -9.14 -6.22 7.43
C LEU A 174 -8.74 -7.70 7.43
N PRO A 175 -8.70 -8.35 6.27
CA PRO A 175 -9.06 -9.76 6.07
C PRO A 175 -9.69 -10.48 7.28
N ASP A 176 -10.90 -10.07 7.62
CA ASP A 176 -11.71 -10.64 8.70
C ASP A 176 -12.35 -11.98 8.27
N LYS A 177 -12.38 -12.97 9.18
CA LYS A 177 -13.01 -14.27 8.94
C LYS A 177 -14.54 -14.16 8.83
N ASN A 178 -15.15 -13.16 9.46
CA ASN A 178 -16.59 -12.90 9.41
C ASN A 178 -17.07 -12.63 7.98
N LEU A 179 -16.21 -12.08 7.10
CA LEU A 179 -16.54 -11.92 5.68
C LEU A 179 -17.00 -13.25 5.04
N VAL A 180 -16.28 -14.34 5.28
CA VAL A 180 -16.62 -15.65 4.68
C VAL A 180 -17.92 -16.20 5.28
N SER A 181 -18.20 -15.89 6.55
CA SER A 181 -19.49 -16.19 7.20
C SER A 181 -20.65 -15.57 6.43
N LEU A 182 -20.54 -14.28 6.14
CA LEU A 182 -21.57 -13.50 5.44
C LEU A 182 -21.71 -13.95 3.98
N VAL A 183 -20.59 -14.15 3.28
CA VAL A 183 -20.57 -14.69 1.91
C VAL A 183 -21.28 -16.04 1.82
N SER A 184 -21.10 -16.90 2.83
CA SER A 184 -21.78 -18.19 2.92
C SER A 184 -23.27 -18.02 3.23
N LYS A 185 -23.63 -17.25 4.27
CA LYS A 185 -25.01 -16.98 4.70
C LYS A 185 -25.88 -16.46 3.56
N TYR A 186 -25.37 -15.46 2.83
CA TYR A 186 -26.07 -14.79 1.74
C TYR A 186 -25.78 -15.37 0.36
N LYS A 187 -25.01 -16.46 0.29
CA LYS A 187 -24.62 -17.16 -0.95
C LYS A 187 -24.07 -16.20 -2.03
N LEU A 188 -23.28 -15.21 -1.63
CA LEU A 188 -22.75 -14.15 -2.51
C LEU A 188 -21.81 -14.68 -3.60
N TYR A 189 -21.35 -15.92 -3.47
CA TYR A 189 -20.56 -16.63 -4.46
C TYR A 189 -21.38 -17.18 -5.65
N LEU A 190 -22.70 -16.99 -5.67
CA LEU A 190 -23.59 -17.38 -6.76
C LEU A 190 -23.99 -16.17 -7.60
N SER A 191 -24.02 -16.34 -8.92
CA SER A 191 -24.56 -15.34 -9.86
C SER A 191 -26.06 -15.11 -9.68
N SER A 192 -26.76 -16.01 -8.99
CA SER A 192 -28.17 -15.87 -8.65
C SER A 192 -28.43 -15.06 -7.38
N SER A 193 -27.40 -14.68 -6.62
CA SER A 193 -27.58 -13.88 -5.40
C SER A 193 -28.18 -12.51 -5.74
N SER A 194 -29.08 -12.03 -4.87
CA SER A 194 -29.76 -10.75 -5.04
C SER A 194 -28.77 -9.59 -5.16
N LEU A 195 -27.74 -9.59 -4.32
CA LEU A 195 -26.67 -8.59 -4.36
C LEU A 195 -25.90 -8.60 -5.66
N PHE A 196 -25.45 -9.76 -6.13
CA PHE A 196 -24.75 -9.81 -7.41
C PHE A 196 -25.62 -9.30 -8.56
N LYS A 197 -26.88 -9.77 -8.65
CA LYS A 197 -27.82 -9.31 -9.68
C LYS A 197 -28.09 -7.81 -9.62
N SER A 198 -28.17 -7.23 -8.43
CA SER A 198 -28.40 -5.80 -8.30
C SER A 198 -27.18 -5.00 -8.74
N ILE A 199 -25.98 -5.40 -8.30
CA ILE A 199 -24.74 -4.71 -8.63
C ILE A 199 -24.45 -4.75 -10.14
N ILE A 200 -24.63 -5.89 -10.81
CA ILE A 200 -24.40 -5.96 -12.28
C ILE A 200 -25.38 -5.10 -13.08
N ASN A 201 -26.55 -4.80 -12.52
CA ASN A 201 -27.55 -3.94 -13.15
C ASN A 201 -27.42 -2.47 -12.73
N SER A 202 -26.64 -2.18 -11.68
CA SER A 202 -26.40 -0.84 -11.19
C SER A 202 -25.67 0.04 -12.22
N TYR A 203 -25.93 1.34 -12.16
CA TYR A 203 -25.12 2.37 -12.83
C TYR A 203 -24.08 2.97 -11.88
N ASP A 204 -24.12 2.59 -10.60
CA ASP A 204 -23.16 3.05 -9.60
C ASP A 204 -21.82 2.32 -9.77
N VAL A 205 -20.87 3.03 -10.38
CA VAL A 205 -19.52 2.54 -10.67
C VAL A 205 -18.75 2.23 -9.39
N GLU A 206 -19.00 2.98 -8.31
CA GLU A 206 -18.33 2.75 -7.03
C GLU A 206 -18.76 1.41 -6.43
N LEU A 207 -20.07 1.13 -6.38
CA LEU A 207 -20.57 -0.12 -5.83
C LEU A 207 -20.07 -1.34 -6.63
N ILE A 208 -19.97 -1.21 -7.95
CA ILE A 208 -19.39 -2.25 -8.81
C ILE A 208 -17.91 -2.45 -8.48
N ALA A 209 -17.13 -1.36 -8.36
CA ALA A 209 -15.72 -1.41 -8.02
C ALA A 209 -15.47 -2.05 -6.64
N LEU A 210 -16.18 -1.61 -5.59
CA LEU A 210 -16.02 -2.17 -4.25
C LEU A 210 -16.42 -3.65 -4.20
N THR A 211 -17.49 -4.06 -4.90
CA THR A 211 -17.87 -5.47 -5.03
C THR A 211 -16.78 -6.30 -5.71
N LEU A 212 -16.20 -5.75 -6.78
CA LEU A 212 -15.08 -6.35 -7.49
C LEU A 212 -13.85 -6.52 -6.58
N TYR A 213 -13.53 -5.51 -5.74
CA TYR A 213 -12.48 -5.60 -4.73
C TYR A 213 -12.75 -6.76 -3.75
N ILE A 214 -13.95 -6.83 -3.17
CA ILE A 214 -14.34 -7.88 -2.22
C ILE A 214 -14.13 -9.28 -2.81
N PHE A 215 -14.59 -9.48 -4.04
CA PHE A 215 -14.42 -10.75 -4.75
C PHE A 215 -12.96 -11.04 -5.09
N GLY A 216 -12.19 -10.02 -5.46
CA GLY A 216 -10.74 -10.12 -5.63
C GLY A 216 -10.05 -10.66 -4.36
N ARG A 217 -10.35 -10.06 -3.22
CA ARG A 217 -9.81 -10.49 -1.92
C ARG A 217 -10.21 -11.93 -1.59
N LEU A 218 -11.47 -12.31 -1.78
CA LEU A 218 -11.94 -13.70 -1.56
C LEU A 218 -11.27 -14.72 -2.50
N ALA A 219 -11.09 -14.36 -3.77
CA ALA A 219 -10.52 -15.25 -4.78
C ALA A 219 -8.99 -15.39 -4.66
N TYR A 220 -8.31 -14.34 -4.20
CA TYR A 220 -6.86 -14.20 -4.35
C TYR A 220 -6.09 -14.01 -3.05
N TYR A 221 -6.64 -13.37 -2.01
CA TYR A 221 -5.94 -13.18 -0.75
C TYR A 221 -5.84 -14.51 0.02
N ARG A 222 -4.62 -14.93 0.38
CA ARG A 222 -4.34 -16.31 0.84
C ARG A 222 -5.21 -16.74 2.03
N LYS A 223 -5.38 -15.86 3.03
CA LYS A 223 -6.16 -16.15 4.25
C LYS A 223 -7.64 -16.35 3.92
N LEU A 224 -8.27 -15.34 3.30
CA LEU A 224 -9.69 -15.35 2.91
C LEU A 224 -10.02 -16.47 1.92
N ARG A 225 -9.15 -16.70 0.93
CA ARG A 225 -9.33 -17.78 -0.06
C ARG A 225 -9.31 -19.16 0.60
N LYS A 226 -8.40 -19.39 1.55
CA LYS A 226 -8.31 -20.67 2.28
C LYS A 226 -9.58 -20.86 3.12
N GLU A 227 -10.01 -19.81 3.79
CA GLU A 227 -11.22 -19.82 4.61
C GLU A 227 -12.48 -20.10 3.78
N LEU A 228 -12.65 -19.40 2.65
CA LEU A 228 -13.77 -19.64 1.73
C LEU A 228 -13.75 -21.06 1.14
N LYS A 229 -12.58 -21.57 0.77
CA LYS A 229 -12.43 -22.95 0.28
C LYS A 229 -12.88 -23.97 1.34
N ASN A 230 -12.48 -23.76 2.59
CA ASN A 230 -12.73 -24.69 3.69
C ASN A 230 -14.19 -24.63 4.16
N ARG A 231 -14.77 -23.43 4.27
CA ARG A 231 -16.09 -23.22 4.84
C ARG A 231 -17.22 -23.35 3.82
N VAL A 232 -16.96 -23.05 2.55
CA VAL A 232 -17.97 -23.11 1.48
C VAL A 232 -17.62 -24.19 0.48
N SER A 233 -16.62 -23.99 -0.38
CA SER A 233 -16.07 -25.01 -1.27
C SER A 233 -14.97 -24.45 -2.16
N ARG A 234 -14.18 -25.35 -2.77
CA ARG A 234 -13.29 -25.01 -3.89
C ARG A 234 -14.07 -24.40 -5.07
N ARG A 235 -15.26 -24.94 -5.37
CA ARG A 235 -16.13 -24.47 -6.48
C ARG A 235 -16.60 -23.03 -6.28
N ALA A 236 -16.85 -22.59 -5.04
CA ALA A 236 -17.19 -21.21 -4.75
C ALA A 236 -16.04 -20.25 -5.12
N VAL A 237 -14.80 -20.58 -4.74
CA VAL A 237 -13.62 -19.80 -5.14
C VAL A 237 -13.47 -19.74 -6.66
N GLU A 238 -13.66 -20.86 -7.35
CA GLU A 238 -13.59 -20.93 -8.81
C GLU A 238 -14.71 -20.13 -9.49
N THR A 239 -15.92 -20.16 -8.94
CA THR A 239 -17.07 -19.39 -9.44
C THR A 239 -16.81 -17.89 -9.32
N ILE A 240 -16.35 -17.42 -8.14
CA ILE A 240 -15.98 -16.02 -7.96
C ILE A 240 -14.90 -15.62 -8.97
N ARG A 241 -13.83 -16.44 -9.07
CA ARG A 241 -12.66 -16.11 -9.89
C ARG A 241 -12.95 -16.09 -11.39
N TYR A 242 -13.60 -17.13 -11.90
CA TYR A 242 -13.68 -17.38 -13.34
C TYR A 242 -15.03 -16.96 -13.95
N LYS A 243 -16.03 -16.63 -13.11
CA LYS A 243 -17.33 -16.16 -13.58
C LYS A 243 -17.64 -14.75 -13.06
N LEU A 244 -17.73 -14.57 -11.75
CA LEU A 244 -18.25 -13.31 -11.17
C LEU A 244 -17.30 -12.12 -11.37
N ILE A 245 -16.00 -12.30 -11.17
CA ILE A 245 -15.00 -11.25 -11.39
C ILE A 245 -14.97 -10.79 -12.86
N PRO A 246 -14.86 -11.67 -13.87
CA PRO A 246 -14.94 -11.25 -15.27
C PRO A 246 -16.23 -10.54 -15.64
N GLU A 247 -17.38 -11.02 -15.13
CA GLU A 247 -18.69 -10.42 -15.37
C GLU A 247 -18.77 -9.00 -14.79
N LEU A 248 -18.35 -8.81 -13.54
CA LEU A 248 -18.28 -7.48 -12.92
C LEU A 248 -17.28 -6.56 -13.62
N GLY A 249 -16.11 -7.08 -14.01
CA GLY A 249 -15.11 -6.30 -14.74
C GLY A 249 -15.64 -5.77 -16.08
N ASN A 250 -16.38 -6.59 -16.82
CA ASN A 250 -17.02 -6.19 -18.06
C ASN A 250 -18.11 -5.14 -17.83
N ILE A 251 -18.95 -5.33 -16.80
CA ILE A 251 -19.98 -4.36 -16.43
C ILE A 251 -19.35 -3.03 -15.99
N LEU A 252 -18.29 -3.06 -15.17
CA LEU A 252 -17.57 -1.87 -14.74
C LEU A 252 -17.06 -1.06 -15.95
N ASN A 253 -16.38 -1.72 -16.88
CA ASN A 253 -15.89 -1.07 -18.11
C ASN A 253 -17.04 -0.48 -18.93
N LYS A 254 -18.14 -1.23 -19.06
CA LYS A 254 -19.33 -0.77 -19.78
C LYS A 254 -19.93 0.48 -19.13
N ARG A 255 -20.10 0.51 -17.80
CA ARG A 255 -20.66 1.67 -17.09
C ARG A 255 -19.77 2.89 -17.15
N ILE A 256 -18.44 2.72 -17.03
CA ILE A 256 -17.47 3.82 -17.18
C ILE A 256 -17.60 4.48 -18.56
N LEU A 257 -17.78 3.68 -19.62
CA LEU A 257 -18.00 4.17 -20.98
C LEU A 257 -19.38 4.84 -21.14
N GLU A 258 -20.45 4.20 -20.66
CA GLU A 258 -21.83 4.72 -20.81
C GLU A 258 -22.04 6.05 -20.06
N LEU A 259 -21.39 6.22 -18.92
CA LEU A 259 -21.46 7.44 -18.12
C LEU A 259 -20.50 8.52 -18.60
N ASN A 260 -19.73 8.26 -19.66
CA ASN A 260 -18.69 9.15 -20.17
C ASN A 260 -17.75 9.67 -19.07
N LEU A 261 -17.48 8.86 -18.03
CA LEU A 261 -16.64 9.33 -16.91
C LEU A 261 -15.28 9.82 -17.40
N LEU A 262 -14.75 9.19 -18.45
CA LEU A 262 -13.43 9.48 -19.01
C LEU A 262 -13.41 10.59 -20.07
N SER A 263 -14.55 11.23 -20.37
CA SER A 263 -14.55 12.35 -21.33
C SER A 263 -13.88 13.60 -20.75
N ASP A 264 -13.94 13.76 -19.42
CA ASP A 264 -13.21 14.78 -18.68
C ASP A 264 -12.66 14.17 -17.38
N PRO A 265 -11.43 13.62 -17.41
CA PRO A 265 -10.75 13.06 -16.25
C PRO A 265 -10.73 13.95 -15.00
N LYS A 266 -10.68 15.29 -15.18
CA LYS A 266 -10.61 16.26 -14.09
C LYS A 266 -11.94 16.41 -13.35
N SER A 267 -13.04 15.98 -13.96
CA SER A 267 -14.38 15.99 -13.37
C SER A 267 -14.66 14.79 -12.46
N ILE A 268 -13.83 13.74 -12.52
CA ILE A 268 -14.04 12.52 -11.74
C ILE A 268 -13.46 12.72 -10.32
N PRO A 269 -14.23 12.39 -9.26
CA PRO A 269 -13.69 12.38 -7.90
C PRO A 269 -12.43 11.49 -7.79
N PRO A 270 -11.31 12.00 -7.24
CA PRO A 270 -10.06 11.24 -7.16
C PRO A 270 -10.16 9.93 -6.39
N ASP A 271 -10.98 9.90 -5.35
CA ASP A 271 -11.28 8.71 -4.55
C ASP A 271 -11.98 7.63 -5.38
N LEU A 272 -12.90 8.01 -6.29
CA LEU A 272 -13.60 7.07 -7.17
C LEU A 272 -12.61 6.38 -8.11
N ILE A 273 -11.69 7.14 -8.72
CA ILE A 273 -10.62 6.56 -9.55
C ILE A 273 -9.75 5.63 -8.71
N ALA A 274 -9.36 6.06 -7.51
CA ALA A 274 -8.55 5.21 -6.61
C ALA A 274 -9.26 3.91 -6.23
N LYS A 275 -10.58 3.94 -5.96
CA LYS A 275 -11.41 2.76 -5.67
C LYS A 275 -11.52 1.82 -6.88
N ILE A 276 -11.75 2.36 -8.08
CA ILE A 276 -11.80 1.59 -9.33
C ILE A 276 -10.47 0.87 -9.55
N GLU A 277 -9.36 1.59 -9.50
CA GLU A 277 -8.03 1.02 -9.75
C GLU A 277 -7.62 0.03 -8.65
N LEU A 278 -7.91 0.34 -7.39
CA LEU A 278 -7.67 -0.59 -6.28
C LEU A 278 -8.45 -1.89 -6.49
N ALA A 279 -9.71 -1.82 -6.92
CA ALA A 279 -10.52 -2.98 -7.23
C ALA A 279 -9.97 -3.79 -8.40
N ARG A 280 -9.54 -3.13 -9.48
CA ARG A 280 -8.96 -3.80 -10.66
C ARG A 280 -7.65 -4.51 -10.32
N VAL A 281 -6.81 -3.89 -9.48
CA VAL A 281 -5.55 -4.47 -8.98
C VAL A 281 -5.81 -5.70 -8.09
N GLU A 282 -6.68 -5.58 -7.10
CA GLU A 282 -6.92 -6.65 -6.13
C GLU A 282 -7.76 -7.81 -6.70
N SER A 283 -8.60 -7.53 -7.70
CA SER A 283 -9.30 -8.55 -8.51
C SER A 283 -8.44 -9.16 -9.61
N GLY A 284 -7.26 -8.61 -9.88
CA GLY A 284 -6.32 -9.09 -10.89
C GLY A 284 -6.79 -8.88 -12.33
N LEU A 285 -7.74 -7.95 -12.56
CA LEU A 285 -8.14 -7.48 -13.88
C LEU A 285 -7.06 -6.62 -14.50
N ASP A 286 -6.58 -5.62 -13.75
CA ASP A 286 -5.45 -4.81 -14.12
C ASP A 286 -4.33 -5.14 -13.16
N LYS A 287 -3.24 -5.67 -13.68
CA LYS A 287 -1.99 -5.63 -12.94
C LYS A 287 -1.20 -4.47 -13.51
N PRO A 288 -0.48 -3.72 -12.66
CA PRO A 288 0.26 -2.54 -13.11
C PRO A 288 1.28 -2.85 -14.22
N PHE A 289 1.66 -4.12 -14.43
CA PHE A 289 2.35 -4.58 -15.64
C PHE A 289 1.85 -6.00 -15.97
N ILE A 290 1.94 -6.38 -17.25
CA ILE A 290 1.56 -7.70 -17.81
C ILE A 290 2.38 -8.81 -17.11
N LEU A 291 1.98 -9.22 -15.92
CA LEU A 291 2.63 -10.28 -15.14
C LEU A 291 1.54 -11.19 -14.57
N SER A 292 1.73 -12.50 -14.64
CA SER A 292 0.89 -13.47 -13.91
C SER A 292 0.97 -13.20 -12.40
N LYS A 293 0.04 -13.75 -11.62
CA LYS A 293 0.01 -13.49 -10.16
C LYS A 293 1.25 -14.05 -9.45
N HIS A 294 1.85 -15.10 -10.02
CA HIS A 294 3.10 -15.67 -9.56
C HIS A 294 4.27 -14.73 -9.88
N GLU A 295 4.32 -14.19 -11.09
CA GLU A 295 5.35 -13.24 -11.51
C GLU A 295 5.25 -11.90 -10.79
N TRP A 296 4.05 -11.41 -10.48
CA TRP A 296 3.86 -10.23 -9.64
C TRP A 296 4.34 -10.48 -8.21
N TRP A 297 4.03 -11.65 -7.64
CA TRP A 297 4.57 -12.02 -6.34
C TRP A 297 6.11 -12.14 -6.37
N ILE A 298 6.68 -12.73 -7.42
CA ILE A 298 8.13 -12.80 -7.63
C ILE A 298 8.71 -11.39 -7.77
N TYR A 299 8.13 -10.54 -8.61
CA TYR A 299 8.53 -9.15 -8.80
C TYR A 299 8.46 -8.36 -7.48
N GLN A 300 7.41 -8.57 -6.68
CA GLN A 300 7.31 -8.00 -5.33
C GLN A 300 8.39 -8.54 -4.39
N GLN A 301 8.75 -9.83 -4.45
CA GLN A 301 9.88 -10.37 -3.70
C GLN A 301 11.20 -9.79 -4.18
N VAL A 302 11.37 -9.59 -5.48
CA VAL A 302 12.54 -8.98 -6.11
C VAL A 302 12.66 -7.52 -5.71
N LEU A 303 11.61 -6.71 -5.75
CA LEU A 303 11.62 -5.33 -5.25
C LEU A 303 11.88 -5.25 -3.74
N LYS A 304 11.35 -6.18 -2.94
CA LYS A 304 11.66 -6.28 -1.51
C LYS A 304 13.11 -6.71 -1.27
N MET A 305 13.65 -7.62 -2.08
CA MET A 305 15.05 -8.03 -2.05
C MET A 305 15.97 -6.92 -2.53
N ILE A 306 15.59 -6.16 -3.56
CA ILE A 306 16.36 -5.03 -4.10
C ILE A 306 16.32 -3.89 -3.11
N SER A 307 15.18 -3.52 -2.52
CA SER A 307 15.15 -2.48 -1.48
C SER A 307 15.93 -2.91 -0.23
N ARG A 308 15.73 -4.13 0.28
CA ARG A 308 16.53 -4.65 1.42
C ARG A 308 18.01 -4.80 1.09
N GLY A 309 18.33 -5.23 -0.14
CA GLY A 309 19.69 -5.40 -0.65
C GLY A 309 20.38 -4.06 -0.87
N TYR A 310 19.66 -3.06 -1.42
CA TYR A 310 20.10 -1.69 -1.60
C TYR A 310 20.31 -1.01 -0.25
N PHE A 311 19.38 -1.11 0.70
CA PHE A 311 19.57 -0.57 2.05
C PHE A 311 20.70 -1.26 2.82
N LYS A 312 20.89 -2.57 2.64
CA LYS A 312 21.99 -3.32 3.25
C LYS A 312 23.33 -2.92 2.62
N ALA A 313 23.43 -2.89 1.30
CA ALA A 313 24.61 -2.46 0.55
C ALA A 313 24.94 -0.99 0.84
N HIS A 314 23.95 -0.11 0.87
CA HIS A 314 24.12 1.31 1.17
C HIS A 314 24.51 1.54 2.63
N ARG A 315 23.97 0.77 3.59
CA ARG A 315 24.42 0.83 4.99
C ARG A 315 25.86 0.32 5.15
N TYR A 316 26.23 -0.78 4.48
CA TYR A 316 27.62 -1.25 4.49
C TYR A 316 28.57 -0.29 3.79
N HIS A 317 28.14 0.30 2.67
CA HIS A 317 28.88 1.33 1.95
C HIS A 317 29.05 2.59 2.82
N LEU A 318 27.99 3.05 3.49
CA LEU A 318 28.07 4.24 4.34
C LEU A 318 28.97 3.99 5.56
N ILE A 319 28.85 2.81 6.20
CA ILE A 319 29.73 2.41 7.31
C ILE A 319 31.18 2.25 6.83
N SER A 320 31.43 1.60 5.68
CA SER A 320 32.78 1.40 5.17
C SER A 320 33.42 2.69 4.69
N THR A 321 32.68 3.57 4.02
CA THR A 321 33.15 4.88 3.57
C THR A 321 33.45 5.75 4.78
N LEU A 322 32.58 5.79 5.81
CA LEU A 322 32.87 6.49 7.07
C LEU A 322 34.12 5.96 7.78
N LEU A 323 34.31 4.64 7.85
CA LEU A 323 35.51 4.04 8.45
C LEU A 323 36.76 4.37 7.62
N ILE A 324 36.70 4.27 6.30
CA ILE A 324 37.82 4.60 5.42
C ILE A 324 38.18 6.08 5.50
N ASP A 325 37.19 6.97 5.42
CA ASP A 325 37.41 8.42 5.44
C ASP A 325 37.92 8.89 6.81
N PHE A 326 37.52 8.23 7.90
CA PHE A 326 38.00 8.56 9.25
C PHE A 326 39.39 7.99 9.54
N PHE A 327 39.67 6.74 9.18
CA PHE A 327 40.92 6.07 9.54
C PHE A 327 42.05 6.23 8.52
N SER A 328 41.75 6.42 7.22
CA SER A 328 42.79 6.54 6.19
C SER A 328 43.68 7.77 6.35
N PRO A 329 43.19 8.99 6.67
CA PRO A 329 44.06 10.15 6.84
C PRO A 329 44.96 9.99 8.06
N ILE A 330 44.44 9.45 9.16
CA ILE A 330 45.18 9.20 10.40
C ILE A 330 46.31 8.19 10.13
N ALA A 331 46.01 7.09 9.44
CA ALA A 331 47.02 6.08 9.10
C ALA A 331 48.09 6.63 8.14
N ILE A 332 47.70 7.44 7.15
CA ILE A 332 48.63 8.08 6.21
C ILE A 332 49.55 9.07 6.95
N ILE A 333 49.02 9.89 7.85
CA ILE A 333 49.81 10.87 8.63
C ILE A 333 50.76 10.17 9.60
N LEU A 334 50.25 9.19 10.38
CA LEU A 334 51.09 8.41 11.31
C LEU A 334 52.20 7.66 10.58
N PHE A 335 51.91 7.14 9.39
CA PHE A 335 52.90 6.43 8.59
C PHE A 335 53.93 7.38 7.95
N HIS A 336 53.49 8.53 7.42
CA HIS A 336 54.39 9.55 6.88
C HIS A 336 55.40 10.01 7.93
N ASN A 337 54.93 10.28 9.16
CA ASN A 337 55.79 10.72 10.26
C ASN A 337 56.79 9.64 10.70
N LYS A 338 56.43 8.36 10.60
CA LYS A 338 57.29 7.25 11.06
C LYS A 338 58.24 6.73 9.98
N TYR A 339 57.83 6.77 8.71
CA TYR A 339 58.57 6.19 7.57
C TYR A 339 58.42 7.03 6.28
N PRO A 340 58.90 8.29 6.27
CA PRO A 340 58.66 9.21 5.16
C PRO A 340 59.25 8.72 3.82
N GLN A 341 60.40 8.03 3.87
CA GLN A 341 61.10 7.51 2.68
C GLN A 341 60.34 6.42 1.89
N TYR A 342 59.37 5.75 2.51
CA TYR A 342 58.55 4.71 1.86
C TYR A 342 57.14 5.19 1.49
N PHE A 343 56.81 6.44 1.81
CA PHE A 343 55.47 7.01 1.64
C PHE A 343 54.99 6.96 0.18
N HIS A 344 55.86 7.31 -0.78
CA HIS A 344 55.55 7.28 -2.21
C HIS A 344 55.27 5.86 -2.76
N ILE A 345 55.72 4.81 -2.06
CA ILE A 345 55.47 3.42 -2.47
C ILE A 345 54.15 2.91 -1.88
N ILE A 346 53.81 3.33 -0.66
CA ILE A 346 52.68 2.78 0.10
C ILE A 346 51.38 3.56 -0.14
N LEU A 347 51.46 4.87 -0.40
CA LEU A 347 50.28 5.70 -0.67
C LEU A 347 49.42 5.17 -1.85
N PRO A 348 50.00 4.75 -3.00
CA PRO A 348 49.21 4.17 -4.09
C PRO A 348 48.49 2.88 -3.70
N ILE A 349 49.10 2.07 -2.82
CA ILE A 349 48.52 0.80 -2.35
C ILE A 349 47.28 1.09 -1.49
N VAL A 350 47.38 2.04 -0.57
CA VAL A 350 46.26 2.46 0.28
C VAL A 350 45.12 3.02 -0.56
N LEU A 351 45.41 3.88 -1.55
CA LEU A 351 44.41 4.41 -2.47
C LEU A 351 43.74 3.32 -3.31
N ASN A 352 44.49 2.33 -3.78
CA ASN A 352 43.95 1.20 -4.54
C ASN A 352 43.11 0.25 -3.67
N ILE A 353 43.42 0.10 -2.38
CA ILE A 353 42.55 -0.62 -1.41
C ILE A 353 41.23 0.12 -1.26
N ILE A 354 41.28 1.43 -1.02
CA ILE A 354 40.09 2.28 -0.86
C ILE A 354 39.21 2.21 -2.11
N TYR A 355 39.83 2.38 -3.28
CA TYR A 355 39.14 2.30 -4.56
C TYR A 355 38.56 0.90 -4.81
N GLY A 356 39.32 -0.18 -4.56
CA GLY A 356 38.88 -1.56 -4.75
C GLY A 356 37.71 -1.95 -3.83
N VAL A 357 37.75 -1.52 -2.57
CA VAL A 357 36.65 -1.69 -1.61
C VAL A 357 35.41 -0.93 -2.07
N ASN A 358 35.55 0.35 -2.43
CA ASN A 358 34.42 1.15 -2.92
C ASN A 358 33.83 0.59 -4.22
N ALA A 359 34.65 0.23 -5.20
CA ALA A 359 34.19 -0.36 -6.46
C ALA A 359 33.48 -1.70 -6.26
N SER A 360 33.98 -2.54 -5.35
CA SER A 360 33.35 -3.83 -5.01
C SER A 360 31.99 -3.63 -4.35
N LEU A 361 31.90 -2.69 -3.41
CA LEU A 361 30.66 -2.36 -2.71
C LEU A 361 29.62 -1.71 -3.63
N VAL A 362 30.04 -0.84 -4.54
CA VAL A 362 29.16 -0.21 -5.55
C VAL A 362 28.62 -1.26 -6.53
N ARG A 363 29.45 -2.17 -7.01
CA ARG A 363 29.05 -3.15 -8.05
C ARG A 363 28.37 -4.40 -7.49
N HIS A 364 28.70 -4.80 -6.26
CA HIS A 364 28.32 -6.11 -5.72
C HIS A 364 27.64 -6.05 -4.35
N GLY A 365 27.60 -4.89 -3.68
CA GLY A 365 26.98 -4.73 -2.36
C GLY A 365 27.67 -5.46 -1.20
N VAL A 366 28.76 -6.18 -1.47
CA VAL A 366 29.64 -6.87 -0.53
C VAL A 366 31.08 -6.82 -1.05
N ILE A 367 32.06 -6.88 -0.17
CA ILE A 367 33.47 -6.89 -0.55
C ILE A 367 33.83 -8.27 -1.11
N LYS A 368 33.99 -8.36 -2.43
CA LYS A 368 34.46 -9.57 -3.10
C LYS A 368 35.98 -9.57 -3.20
N LYS A 369 36.58 -10.73 -2.89
CA LYS A 369 38.04 -10.96 -2.95
C LYS A 369 38.61 -10.62 -4.33
N GLU A 370 37.85 -10.86 -5.40
CA GLU A 370 38.24 -10.56 -6.79
C GLU A 370 38.52 -9.07 -7.03
N SER A 371 37.75 -8.20 -6.39
CA SER A 371 37.90 -6.73 -6.51
C SER A 371 39.12 -6.19 -5.73
N LEU A 372 39.70 -7.01 -4.85
CA LEU A 372 40.92 -6.71 -4.08
C LEU A 372 42.19 -7.32 -4.69
N LEU A 373 42.08 -8.09 -5.79
CA LEU A 373 43.23 -8.74 -6.43
C LEU A 373 44.25 -7.73 -7.00
N GLY A 374 43.80 -6.53 -7.40
CA GLY A 374 44.68 -5.43 -7.82
C GLY A 374 45.62 -4.96 -6.70
N VAL A 375 45.12 -4.94 -5.45
CA VAL A 375 45.90 -4.57 -4.26
C VAL A 375 47.02 -5.57 -4.01
N LEU A 376 46.76 -6.88 -4.13
CA LEU A 376 47.76 -7.91 -3.88
C LEU A 376 48.93 -7.82 -4.86
N ARG A 377 48.68 -7.41 -6.10
CA ARG A 377 49.72 -7.17 -7.11
C ARG A 377 50.57 -5.94 -6.78
N ASP A 378 49.95 -4.87 -6.29
CA ASP A 378 50.64 -3.65 -5.87
C ASP A 378 51.44 -3.84 -4.58
N VAL A 379 50.92 -4.61 -3.62
CA VAL A 379 51.65 -5.03 -2.41
C VAL A 379 52.87 -5.86 -2.77
N ALA A 380 52.73 -6.86 -3.65
CA ALA A 380 53.85 -7.69 -4.11
C ALA A 380 54.93 -6.87 -4.85
N SER A 381 54.49 -5.92 -5.70
CA SER A 381 55.35 -4.95 -6.39
C SER A 381 56.11 -4.04 -5.42
N ALA A 382 55.42 -3.52 -4.40
CA ALA A 382 56.00 -2.66 -3.38
C ALA A 382 57.01 -3.41 -2.50
N VAL A 383 56.69 -4.62 -2.05
CA VAL A 383 57.61 -5.48 -1.30
C VAL A 383 58.86 -5.78 -2.13
N SER A 384 58.72 -6.08 -3.43
CA SER A 384 59.85 -6.27 -4.34
C SER A 384 60.73 -5.02 -4.48
N LYS A 385 60.12 -3.82 -4.59
CA LYS A 385 60.85 -2.54 -4.68
C LYS A 385 61.55 -2.15 -3.38
N ILE A 386 60.94 -2.44 -2.22
CA ILE A 386 61.54 -2.21 -0.90
C ILE A 386 62.71 -3.18 -0.69
N HIS A 387 62.57 -4.45 -1.07
CA HIS A 387 63.63 -5.45 -1.00
C HIS A 387 64.82 -5.08 -1.92
N LYS A 388 64.58 -4.58 -3.13
CA LYS A 388 65.63 -4.08 -4.04
C LYS A 388 66.32 -2.80 -3.58
N ARG A 389 65.72 -2.03 -2.67
CA ARG A 389 66.32 -0.80 -2.08
C ARG A 389 66.98 -1.06 -0.72
N GLY A 390 66.91 -2.29 -0.21
CA GLY A 390 67.51 -2.76 1.04
C GLY A 390 68.68 -3.73 0.84
N CYS A 391 69.28 -3.74 -0.35
CA CYS A 391 70.63 -4.20 -0.62
C CYS A 391 71.45 -3.02 -1.14
#